data_AF-A0AAW0YQC5-F1
#
_entry.id   AF-A0AAW0YQC5-F1
#
_cell.length_a   1.000
_cell.length_b   1.000
_cell.length_c   1.000
_cell.angle_alpha   90.00
_cell.angle_beta   90.00
_cell.angle_gamma   90.00
#
_symmetry.space_group_name_H-M   'P 1'
#
loop_
_entity.id
_entity.type
_entity.pdbx_description
1 polymer ?
#
loop_
_entity_poly.entity_id
_entity_poly.type
_entity_poly.pdbx_seq_one_letter_code
_entity_poly.pdbx_strand_id
1 'polypeptide(L)'
;MAEPIRVCITGAAGQIGYSLVYMVGSGAVFGPDTPVILHLLDIKPMMTVLNGVCMEISDCALPCVRDVIATDDPAVAFKDIESAFLVGSMPRKEGMERKDLLAANVKIFKVQAQISAKLGIPVTDVKNVIIWGNHSSTQFPDVRHASAIVNGQTVSVYDAIKDDAFLKGEFITSVQKRGAAVIAARKLSSAMSAAKAACDHMRSIWEGTSEGHFVSMGVFSDGSYNLPEGVMYSFPVTIKDKKWSIVQGLPIDDFAQEMMDKSAKELCEERDDAIAVCED
;
A
#
# COMPACT_ATOMS: atom_id res chain seq x y z
N MET A 1 -31.30 -5.26 -1.95
CA MET A 1 -29.84 -5.43 -2.14
C MET A 1 -29.19 -4.08 -1.89
N ALA A 2 -28.01 -4.03 -1.28
CA ALA A 2 -27.27 -2.78 -1.13
C ALA A 2 -26.98 -2.17 -2.51
N GLU A 3 -26.91 -0.84 -2.59
CA GLU A 3 -26.49 -0.17 -3.83
C GLU A 3 -25.03 -0.54 -4.16
N PRO A 4 -24.70 -0.74 -5.44
CA PRO A 4 -23.34 -1.09 -5.83
C PRO A 4 -22.38 0.09 -5.69
N ILE A 5 -21.18 -0.21 -5.19
CA ILE A 5 -20.08 0.76 -5.11
C ILE A 5 -19.39 0.85 -6.46
N ARG A 6 -19.15 2.06 -6.96
CA ARG A 6 -18.38 2.33 -8.17
C ARG A 6 -16.90 2.46 -7.83
N VAL A 7 -16.10 1.55 -8.37
CA VAL A 7 -14.67 1.42 -8.08
C VAL A 7 -13.85 1.64 -9.34
N CYS A 8 -13.07 2.71 -9.37
CA CYS A 8 -12.13 2.98 -10.46
C CYS A 8 -10.80 2.24 -10.25
N ILE A 9 -10.26 1.63 -11.30
CA ILE A 9 -8.92 1.05 -11.34
C ILE A 9 -8.22 1.62 -12.58
N THR A 10 -7.15 2.39 -12.39
CA THR A 10 -6.34 2.92 -13.51
C THR A 10 -5.21 1.97 -13.87
N GLY A 11 -4.77 1.96 -15.14
CA GLY A 11 -3.81 0.96 -15.62
C GLY A 11 -4.35 -0.47 -15.46
N ALA A 12 -5.67 -0.64 -15.65
CA ALA A 12 -6.39 -1.87 -15.36
C ALA A 12 -5.93 -3.07 -16.20
N ALA A 13 -5.40 -2.84 -17.40
CA ALA A 13 -4.83 -3.89 -18.25
C ALA A 13 -3.38 -4.24 -17.87
N GLY A 14 -2.76 -3.49 -16.96
CA GLY A 14 -1.43 -3.77 -16.41
C GLY A 14 -1.44 -4.95 -15.42
N GLN A 15 -0.26 -5.49 -15.10
CA GLN A 15 -0.14 -6.69 -14.25
C GLN A 15 -0.73 -6.52 -12.83
N ILE A 16 -0.60 -5.32 -12.25
CA ILE A 16 -1.21 -4.99 -10.94
C ILE A 16 -2.72 -4.81 -11.10
N GLY A 17 -3.15 -4.03 -12.10
CA GLY A 17 -4.56 -3.81 -12.43
C GLY A 17 -5.32 -5.12 -12.63
N TYR A 18 -4.77 -6.03 -13.43
CA TYR A 18 -5.30 -7.37 -13.66
C TYR A 18 -5.54 -8.14 -12.36
N SER A 19 -4.57 -8.12 -11.43
CA SER A 19 -4.73 -8.78 -10.12
C SER A 19 -5.78 -8.07 -9.22
N LEU A 20 -5.84 -6.74 -9.27
CA LEU A 20 -6.79 -5.94 -8.48
C LEU A 20 -8.23 -6.17 -8.91
N VAL A 21 -8.49 -6.20 -10.22
CA VAL A 21 -9.81 -6.41 -10.80
C VAL A 21 -10.48 -7.64 -10.20
N TYR A 22 -9.77 -8.77 -10.13
CA TYR A 22 -10.29 -10.00 -9.52
C TYR A 22 -10.48 -9.92 -8.01
N MET A 23 -9.53 -9.32 -7.28
CA MET A 23 -9.64 -9.19 -5.82
C MET A 23 -10.79 -8.26 -5.41
N VAL A 24 -11.01 -7.17 -6.16
CA VAL A 24 -12.14 -6.28 -5.94
C VAL A 24 -13.45 -6.98 -6.31
N GLY A 25 -13.52 -7.57 -7.51
CA GLY A 25 -14.74 -8.23 -8.01
C GLY A 25 -15.14 -9.48 -7.23
N SER A 26 -14.21 -10.16 -6.55
CA SER A 26 -14.51 -11.29 -5.67
C SER A 26 -15.06 -10.89 -4.29
N GLY A 27 -15.11 -9.60 -3.97
CA GLY A 27 -15.55 -9.11 -2.65
C GLY A 27 -14.45 -9.13 -1.59
N ALA A 28 -13.19 -9.41 -1.95
CA ALA A 28 -12.09 -9.48 -0.97
C ALA A 28 -11.75 -8.11 -0.33
N VAL A 29 -12.15 -7.01 -0.98
CA VAL A 29 -11.91 -5.64 -0.51
C VAL A 29 -13.10 -5.09 0.26
N PHE A 30 -14.29 -5.14 -0.33
CA PHE A 30 -15.48 -4.47 0.19
C PHE A 30 -16.44 -5.40 0.93
N GLY A 31 -16.12 -6.70 1.01
CA GLY A 31 -16.94 -7.75 1.59
C GLY A 31 -17.68 -8.57 0.53
N PRO A 32 -18.00 -9.85 0.81
CA PRO A 32 -18.61 -10.78 -0.14
C PRO A 32 -20.06 -10.43 -0.53
N ASP A 33 -20.73 -9.62 0.28
CA ASP A 33 -22.12 -9.20 0.06
C ASP A 33 -22.24 -7.80 -0.53
N THR A 34 -21.11 -7.15 -0.82
CA THR A 34 -21.07 -5.77 -1.29
C THR A 34 -20.96 -5.73 -2.82
N PRO A 35 -22.02 -5.36 -3.54
CA PRO A 35 -21.97 -5.30 -4.99
C PRO A 35 -21.07 -4.15 -5.46
N VAL A 36 -20.40 -4.33 -6.60
CA VAL A 36 -19.47 -3.36 -7.19
C VAL A 36 -19.75 -3.15 -8.68
N ILE A 37 -19.52 -1.93 -9.16
CA ILE A 37 -19.40 -1.58 -10.57
C ILE A 37 -17.94 -1.21 -10.81
N LEU A 38 -17.28 -1.93 -11.72
CA LEU A 38 -15.86 -1.73 -12.00
C LEU A 38 -15.69 -0.70 -13.11
N HIS A 39 -15.07 0.43 -12.80
CA HIS A 39 -14.64 1.43 -13.78
C HIS A 39 -13.17 1.17 -14.10
N LEU A 40 -12.89 0.65 -15.29
CA LEU A 40 -11.54 0.25 -15.70
C LEU A 40 -10.98 1.27 -16.70
N LEU A 41 -9.94 1.99 -16.28
CA LEU A 41 -9.27 3.01 -17.09
C LEU A 41 -7.91 2.49 -17.56
N ASP A 42 -7.65 2.62 -18.86
CA ASP A 42 -6.32 2.42 -19.41
C ASP A 42 -6.04 3.38 -20.58
N ILE A 43 -4.80 3.41 -21.07
CA ILE A 43 -4.46 4.24 -22.24
C ILE A 43 -4.98 3.61 -23.53
N LYS A 44 -5.26 4.44 -24.53
CA LYS A 44 -5.78 4.01 -25.85
C LYS A 44 -5.06 2.79 -26.46
N PRO A 45 -3.72 2.66 -26.43
CA PRO A 45 -3.03 1.47 -26.93
C PRO A 45 -3.35 0.16 -26.19
N MET A 46 -3.79 0.24 -24.93
CA MET A 46 -4.09 -0.91 -24.07
C MET A 46 -5.55 -1.36 -24.17
N MET A 47 -6.42 -0.63 -24.89
CA MET A 47 -7.86 -0.94 -24.93
C MET A 47 -8.18 -2.34 -25.45
N THR A 48 -7.40 -2.88 -26.40
CA THR A 48 -7.56 -4.27 -26.84
C THR A 48 -7.30 -5.26 -25.71
N VAL A 49 -6.27 -5.01 -24.89
CA VAL A 49 -5.95 -5.86 -23.72
C VAL A 49 -7.03 -5.70 -22.65
N LEU A 50 -7.47 -4.46 -22.41
CA LEU A 50 -8.52 -4.15 -21.44
C LEU A 50 -9.85 -4.85 -21.77
N ASN A 51 -10.22 -4.90 -23.05
CA ASN A 51 -11.38 -5.64 -23.51
C ASN A 51 -11.23 -7.15 -23.22
N GLY A 52 -10.03 -7.71 -23.39
CA GLY A 52 -9.73 -9.08 -22.96
C GLY A 52 -9.96 -9.30 -21.46
N VAL A 53 -9.51 -8.37 -20.62
CA VAL A 53 -9.77 -8.42 -19.17
C VAL A 53 -11.28 -8.41 -18.87
N CYS A 54 -12.07 -7.62 -19.61
CA CYS A 54 -13.52 -7.59 -19.43
C CYS A 54 -14.20 -8.92 -19.82
N MET A 55 -13.69 -9.60 -20.85
CA MET A 55 -14.14 -10.94 -21.21
C MET A 55 -13.88 -11.92 -20.08
N GLU A 56 -12.67 -11.91 -19.49
CA GLU A 56 -12.34 -12.82 -18.39
C GLU A 56 -13.16 -12.55 -17.11
N ILE A 57 -13.46 -11.29 -16.78
CA ILE A 57 -14.36 -10.94 -15.66
C ILE A 57 -15.74 -11.58 -15.88
N SER A 58 -16.25 -11.47 -17.11
CA SER A 58 -17.55 -12.04 -17.48
C SER A 58 -17.55 -13.57 -17.36
N ASP A 59 -16.48 -14.21 -17.83
CA ASP A 59 -16.29 -15.66 -17.76
C ASP A 59 -16.16 -16.18 -16.33
N CYS A 60 -15.58 -15.37 -15.42
CA CYS A 60 -15.43 -15.72 -14.01
C CYS A 60 -16.74 -15.63 -13.21
N ALA A 61 -17.80 -15.01 -13.75
CA ALA A 61 -19.09 -14.84 -13.09
C ALA A 61 -18.97 -14.34 -11.63
N LEU A 62 -18.12 -13.32 -11.43
CA LEU A 62 -17.78 -12.81 -10.10
C LEU A 62 -19.04 -12.28 -9.38
N PRO A 63 -19.41 -12.81 -8.20
CA PRO A 63 -20.73 -12.57 -7.61
C PRO A 63 -20.96 -11.13 -7.15
N CYS A 64 -19.90 -10.37 -6.86
CA CYS A 64 -20.04 -8.97 -6.47
C CYS A 64 -20.14 -8.03 -7.68
N VAL A 65 -19.65 -8.43 -8.86
CA VAL A 65 -19.59 -7.54 -10.03
C VAL A 65 -20.97 -7.41 -10.67
N ARG A 66 -21.47 -6.17 -10.74
CA ARG A 66 -22.77 -5.85 -11.34
C ARG A 66 -22.66 -5.29 -12.75
N ASP A 67 -21.59 -4.55 -13.00
CA ASP A 67 -21.31 -3.95 -14.30
C ASP A 67 -19.80 -3.64 -14.42
N VAL A 68 -19.33 -3.52 -15.66
CA VAL A 68 -17.94 -3.19 -16.00
C VAL A 68 -17.93 -2.11 -17.06
N ILE A 69 -17.33 -0.97 -16.74
CA ILE A 69 -17.16 0.19 -17.62
C ILE A 69 -15.68 0.29 -17.99
N ALA A 70 -15.30 -0.18 -19.17
CA ALA A 70 -13.95 -0.06 -19.70
C ALA A 70 -13.83 1.15 -20.63
N THR A 71 -12.82 1.99 -20.41
CA THR A 71 -12.66 3.26 -21.14
C THR A 71 -11.20 3.73 -21.18
N ASP A 72 -10.87 4.55 -22.18
CA ASP A 72 -9.64 5.36 -22.23
C ASP A 72 -9.87 6.83 -21.86
N ASP A 73 -11.11 7.20 -21.53
CA ASP A 73 -11.49 8.54 -21.08
C ASP A 73 -11.57 8.62 -19.54
N PRO A 74 -10.69 9.38 -18.88
CA PRO A 74 -10.75 9.62 -17.44
C PRO A 74 -12.09 10.19 -16.97
N ALA A 75 -12.77 11.04 -17.75
CA ALA A 75 -14.04 11.63 -17.35
C ALA A 75 -15.14 10.56 -17.21
N VAL A 76 -15.10 9.53 -18.05
CA VAL A 76 -15.98 8.36 -17.94
C VAL A 76 -15.56 7.48 -16.75
N ALA A 77 -14.26 7.23 -16.59
CA ALA A 77 -13.75 6.36 -15.54
C ALA A 77 -14.02 6.89 -14.13
N PHE A 78 -13.85 8.20 -13.91
CA PHE A 78 -14.03 8.84 -12.61
C PHE A 78 -15.46 9.31 -12.33
N LYS A 79 -16.41 9.04 -13.23
CA LYS A 79 -17.80 9.46 -13.06
C LYS A 79 -18.46 8.74 -11.88
N ASP A 80 -18.92 9.51 -10.90
CA ASP A 80 -19.70 9.09 -9.73
C ASP A 80 -19.01 8.01 -8.87
N ILE A 81 -17.68 7.88 -8.94
CA ILE A 81 -16.96 6.84 -8.20
C ILE A 81 -16.93 7.11 -6.70
N GLU A 82 -16.93 6.05 -5.89
CA GLU A 82 -16.76 6.14 -4.44
C GLU A 82 -15.36 5.71 -3.98
N SER A 83 -14.64 4.95 -4.81
CA SER A 83 -13.28 4.48 -4.53
C SER A 83 -12.44 4.42 -5.80
N ALA A 84 -11.13 4.68 -5.67
CA ALA A 84 -10.18 4.59 -6.77
C ALA A 84 -8.88 3.89 -6.37
N PHE A 85 -8.39 3.02 -7.23
CA PHE A 85 -7.04 2.45 -7.22
C PHE A 85 -6.24 3.12 -8.34
N LEU A 86 -5.39 4.08 -7.98
CA LEU A 86 -4.57 4.84 -8.91
C LEU A 86 -3.23 4.10 -9.14
N VAL A 87 -3.23 3.13 -10.04
CA VAL A 87 -2.10 2.21 -10.27
C VAL A 87 -1.35 2.52 -11.55
N GLY A 88 -2.05 3.02 -12.57
CA GLY A 88 -1.45 3.43 -13.83
C GLY A 88 -0.43 4.53 -13.60
N SER A 89 0.83 4.26 -13.93
CA SER A 89 1.92 5.22 -13.94
C SER A 89 2.79 5.01 -15.17
N MET A 90 3.57 6.03 -15.56
CA MET A 90 4.55 5.83 -16.62
C MET A 90 5.66 4.91 -16.13
N PRO A 91 5.97 3.82 -16.86
CA PRO A 91 7.13 2.99 -16.53
C PRO A 91 8.41 3.78 -16.82
N ARG A 92 9.43 3.58 -15.98
CA ARG A 92 10.78 4.10 -16.19
C ARG A 92 11.30 3.71 -17.57
N LYS A 93 11.59 4.70 -18.42
CA LYS A 93 12.35 4.51 -19.66
C LYS A 93 13.84 4.70 -19.39
N GLU A 94 14.67 4.12 -20.25
CA GLU A 94 16.13 4.30 -20.21
C GLU A 94 16.47 5.79 -20.37
N GLY A 95 17.28 6.34 -19.46
CA GLY A 95 17.66 7.76 -19.45
C GLY A 95 16.76 8.69 -18.61
N MET A 96 15.65 8.20 -18.04
CA MET A 96 14.84 9.01 -17.12
C MET A 96 15.46 9.12 -15.72
N GLU A 97 15.49 10.34 -15.19
CA GLU A 97 15.92 10.65 -13.83
C GLU A 97 14.82 10.31 -12.82
N ARG A 98 15.19 10.21 -11.53
CA ARG A 98 14.25 9.86 -10.46
C ARG A 98 13.09 10.86 -10.34
N LYS A 99 13.37 12.15 -10.54
CA LYS A 99 12.37 13.22 -10.54
C LYS A 99 11.30 13.06 -11.63
N ASP A 100 11.60 12.35 -12.72
CA ASP A 100 10.68 12.17 -13.85
C ASP A 100 9.64 11.05 -13.60
N LEU A 101 9.68 10.37 -12.44
CA LEU A 101 9.11 9.02 -12.28
C LEU A 101 8.36 8.75 -10.97
N LEU A 102 7.92 9.78 -10.25
CA LEU A 102 7.37 9.61 -8.90
C LEU A 102 6.04 8.81 -8.89
N ALA A 103 6.15 7.48 -8.79
CA ALA A 103 5.09 6.55 -8.38
C ALA A 103 5.70 5.21 -7.92
N ALA A 104 5.32 4.70 -6.74
CA ALA A 104 5.73 3.35 -6.28
C ALA A 104 4.73 2.71 -5.27
N ASN A 105 4.66 1.36 -5.28
CA ASN A 105 3.61 0.51 -4.67
C ASN A 105 4.03 -0.35 -3.44
N VAL A 106 3.26 -0.20 -2.35
CA VAL A 106 3.13 -0.84 -1.01
C VAL A 106 3.97 -2.10 -0.64
N LYS A 107 4.59 -2.09 0.57
CA LYS A 107 5.51 -3.13 1.13
C LYS A 107 5.14 -3.72 2.51
N ILE A 108 3.95 -3.46 3.05
CA ILE A 108 3.60 -3.74 4.46
C ILE A 108 3.65 -5.24 4.82
N PHE A 109 3.12 -6.14 3.98
CA PHE A 109 3.05 -7.59 4.26
C PHE A 109 4.39 -8.27 4.46
N LYS A 110 5.46 -7.71 3.90
CA LYS A 110 6.78 -8.29 4.05
C LYS A 110 7.28 -8.21 5.48
N VAL A 111 7.01 -7.09 6.14
CA VAL A 111 7.60 -6.79 7.44
C VAL A 111 7.05 -7.75 8.49
N GLN A 112 5.73 -7.93 8.50
CA GLN A 112 5.06 -8.94 9.32
C GLN A 112 5.56 -10.35 8.98
N ALA A 113 5.71 -10.70 7.69
CA ALA A 113 6.17 -12.02 7.28
C ALA A 113 7.61 -12.33 7.74
N GLN A 114 8.51 -11.34 7.78
CA GLN A 114 9.88 -11.55 8.26
C GLN A 114 9.94 -11.77 9.77
N ILE A 115 9.13 -11.02 10.54
CA ILE A 115 9.00 -11.24 11.99
C ILE A 115 8.39 -12.62 12.26
N SER A 116 7.31 -12.95 11.56
CA SER A 116 6.65 -14.26 11.63
C SER A 116 7.62 -15.40 11.33
N ALA A 117 8.42 -15.29 10.27
CA ALA A 117 9.42 -16.30 9.92
C ALA A 117 10.55 -16.41 10.97
N LYS A 118 11.02 -15.28 11.53
CA LYS A 118 12.06 -15.26 12.57
C LYS A 118 11.57 -15.92 13.87
N LEU A 119 10.29 -15.73 14.21
CA LEU A 119 9.67 -16.26 15.43
C LEU A 119 9.00 -17.63 15.26
N GLY A 120 8.81 -18.12 14.03
CA GLY A 120 8.13 -19.39 13.76
C GLY A 120 6.63 -19.36 14.07
N ILE A 121 5.99 -18.20 13.94
CA ILE A 121 4.56 -17.99 14.26
C ILE A 121 3.76 -17.58 13.01
N PRO A 122 2.43 -17.73 12.99
CA PRO A 122 1.58 -17.20 11.92
C PRO A 122 1.76 -15.68 11.71
N VAL A 123 1.69 -15.21 10.46
CA VAL A 123 1.78 -13.77 10.14
C VAL A 123 0.63 -12.97 10.76
N THR A 124 -0.52 -13.61 10.94
CA THR A 124 -1.69 -13.02 11.60
C THR A 124 -1.45 -12.69 13.05
N ASP A 125 -0.43 -13.29 13.67
CA ASP A 125 -0.10 -13.12 15.09
C ASP A 125 0.86 -11.96 15.32
N VAL A 126 1.39 -11.36 14.25
CA VAL A 126 2.21 -10.15 14.29
C VAL A 126 1.33 -8.93 14.05
N LYS A 127 1.24 -8.04 15.04
CA LYS A 127 0.41 -6.82 15.01
C LYS A 127 1.27 -5.58 15.14
N ASN A 128 0.72 -4.44 14.71
CA ASN A 128 1.27 -3.11 15.03
C ASN A 128 2.70 -2.86 14.54
N VAL A 129 3.03 -3.43 13.38
CA VAL A 129 4.24 -3.09 12.63
C VAL A 129 4.01 -1.76 11.91
N ILE A 130 5.01 -0.88 11.97
CA ILE A 130 4.92 0.46 11.38
C ILE A 130 5.91 0.57 10.23
N ILE A 131 5.48 1.20 9.14
CA ILE A 131 6.36 1.74 8.12
C ILE A 131 6.29 3.26 8.24
N TRP A 132 7.41 3.87 8.59
CA TRP A 132 7.56 5.32 8.59
C TRP A 132 8.17 5.80 7.26
N GLY A 133 7.72 6.96 6.79
CA GLY A 133 8.37 7.68 5.71
C GLY A 133 7.90 7.37 4.31
N ASN A 134 8.81 7.58 3.36
CA ASN A 134 8.56 7.41 1.94
C ASN A 134 8.37 5.94 1.58
N HIS A 135 7.65 5.67 0.50
CA HIS A 135 7.64 4.36 -0.13
C HIS A 135 8.88 4.13 -1.02
N SER A 136 10.07 4.23 -0.43
CA SER A 136 11.35 4.19 -1.16
C SER A 136 12.39 3.29 -0.45
N SER A 137 13.67 3.43 -0.80
CA SER A 137 14.77 2.83 -0.04
C SER A 137 15.02 3.50 1.32
N THR A 138 14.45 4.68 1.60
CA THR A 138 14.62 5.38 2.89
C THR A 138 13.56 5.00 3.92
N GLN A 139 12.53 4.25 3.52
CA GLN A 139 11.47 3.81 4.44
C GLN A 139 12.05 3.15 5.69
N PHE A 140 11.40 3.37 6.83
CA PHE A 140 11.81 2.81 8.10
C PHE A 140 10.77 1.81 8.61
N PRO A 141 11.03 0.49 8.49
CA PRO A 141 10.23 -0.54 9.13
C PRO A 141 10.56 -0.59 10.62
N ASP A 142 9.56 -0.29 11.43
CA ASP A 142 9.65 -0.22 12.88
C ASP A 142 8.75 -1.27 13.53
N VAL A 143 9.34 -2.01 14.46
CA VAL A 143 8.67 -3.06 15.24
C VAL A 143 8.72 -2.82 16.74
N ARG A 144 9.13 -1.62 17.17
CA ARG A 144 9.21 -1.27 18.60
C ARG A 144 7.85 -1.28 19.27
N HIS A 145 6.83 -0.88 18.52
CA HIS A 145 5.44 -0.88 18.97
C HIS A 145 4.66 -2.13 18.51
N ALA A 146 5.35 -3.07 17.86
CA ALA A 146 4.74 -4.30 17.37
C ALA A 146 4.65 -5.35 18.47
N SER A 147 3.59 -6.15 18.42
CA SER A 147 3.39 -7.30 19.30
C SER A 147 3.28 -8.59 18.49
N ALA A 148 3.62 -9.70 19.12
CA ALA A 148 3.53 -11.04 18.57
C ALA A 148 2.83 -11.97 19.57
N ILE A 149 2.04 -12.93 19.07
CA ILE A 149 1.53 -14.03 19.89
C ILE A 149 2.54 -15.18 19.80
N VAL A 150 3.25 -15.45 20.90
CA VAL A 150 4.22 -16.55 21.00
C VAL A 150 3.76 -17.47 22.13
N ASN A 151 3.56 -18.76 21.83
CA ASN A 151 3.04 -19.74 22.78
C ASN A 151 1.72 -19.31 23.46
N GLY A 152 0.84 -18.64 22.72
CA GLY A 152 -0.45 -18.15 23.21
C GLY A 152 -0.37 -16.89 24.09
N GLN A 153 0.82 -16.31 24.26
CA GLN A 153 1.02 -15.08 25.03
C GLN A 153 1.37 -13.91 24.11
N THR A 154 0.78 -12.75 24.36
CA THR A 154 1.14 -11.51 23.66
C THR A 154 2.42 -10.96 24.27
N VAL A 155 3.45 -10.82 23.44
CA VAL A 155 4.77 -10.28 23.79
C VAL A 155 5.15 -9.16 22.83
N SER A 156 6.05 -8.26 23.23
CA SER A 156 6.60 -7.30 22.27
C SER A 156 7.50 -8.03 21.26
N VAL A 157 7.56 -7.55 20.02
CA VAL A 157 8.44 -8.14 19.00
C VAL A 157 9.92 -8.02 19.39
N TYR A 158 10.29 -6.91 20.03
CA TYR A 158 11.65 -6.71 20.56
C TYR A 158 12.01 -7.76 21.61
N ASP A 159 11.13 -8.03 22.58
CA ASP A 159 11.36 -9.03 23.62
C ASP A 159 11.30 -10.47 23.07
N ALA A 160 10.55 -10.70 21.99
CA ALA A 160 10.49 -12.01 21.35
C ALA A 160 11.77 -12.32 20.55
N ILE A 161 12.31 -11.33 19.83
CA ILE A 161 13.49 -11.50 18.95
C ILE A 161 14.81 -11.37 19.73
N LYS A 162 14.90 -10.44 20.70
CA LYS A 162 16.09 -10.18 21.54
C LYS A 162 17.40 -10.00 20.76
N ASP A 163 17.33 -9.37 19.59
CA ASP A 163 18.47 -9.17 18.68
C ASP A 163 18.42 -7.76 18.07
N ASP A 164 18.96 -6.79 18.81
CA ASP A 164 18.98 -5.38 18.42
C ASP A 164 19.77 -5.14 17.12
N ALA A 165 20.84 -5.91 16.90
CA ALA A 165 21.66 -5.79 15.69
C ALA A 165 20.89 -6.23 14.45
N PHE A 166 20.11 -7.32 14.56
CA PHE A 166 19.20 -7.74 13.50
C PHE A 166 18.11 -6.69 13.25
N LEU A 167 17.41 -6.24 14.31
CA LEU A 167 16.27 -5.32 14.20
C LEU A 167 16.66 -3.95 13.62
N LYS A 168 17.80 -3.39 14.04
CA LYS A 168 18.29 -2.08 13.57
C LYS A 168 19.12 -2.15 12.27
N GLY A 169 19.48 -3.35 11.81
CA GLY A 169 20.36 -3.54 10.66
C GLY A 169 19.75 -4.38 9.55
N GLU A 170 19.91 -5.70 9.66
CA GLU A 170 19.54 -6.66 8.60
C GLU A 170 18.05 -6.60 8.28
N PHE A 171 17.20 -6.49 9.30
CA PHE A 171 15.76 -6.41 9.15
C PHE A 171 15.35 -5.23 8.25
N ILE A 172 15.74 -4.01 8.62
CA ILE A 172 15.46 -2.79 7.86
C ILE A 172 15.99 -2.90 6.42
N THR A 173 17.26 -3.27 6.28
CA THR A 173 17.93 -3.36 4.97
C THR A 173 17.25 -4.38 4.06
N SER A 174 16.85 -5.52 4.63
CA SER A 174 16.21 -6.57 3.87
C SER A 174 14.84 -6.10 3.36
N VAL A 175 14.01 -5.44 4.17
CA VAL A 175 12.72 -4.87 3.75
C VAL A 175 12.91 -3.88 2.61
N GLN A 176 13.83 -2.92 2.77
CA GLN A 176 14.14 -1.90 1.76
C GLN A 176 14.51 -2.53 0.41
N LYS A 177 15.36 -3.57 0.40
CA LYS A 177 15.90 -4.22 -0.82
C LYS A 177 14.99 -5.29 -1.45
N ARG A 178 13.76 -5.52 -0.97
CA ARG A 178 12.92 -6.63 -1.49
C ARG A 178 12.60 -6.53 -2.96
N GLY A 179 12.18 -5.35 -3.43
CA GLY A 179 11.69 -5.18 -4.80
C GLY A 179 12.74 -5.66 -5.80
N ALA A 180 13.99 -5.24 -5.59
CA ALA A 180 15.14 -5.69 -6.36
C ALA A 180 15.35 -7.20 -6.29
N ALA A 181 15.23 -7.82 -5.10
CA ALA A 181 15.38 -9.27 -4.94
C ALA A 181 14.28 -10.06 -5.67
N VAL A 182 13.03 -9.58 -5.68
CA VAL A 182 11.94 -10.23 -6.43
C VAL A 182 12.16 -10.11 -7.93
N ILE A 183 12.56 -8.92 -8.40
CA ILE A 183 12.87 -8.70 -9.81
C ILE A 183 14.03 -9.59 -10.25
N ALA A 184 15.08 -9.71 -9.44
CA ALA A 184 16.21 -10.59 -9.73
C ALA A 184 15.79 -12.06 -9.83
N ALA A 185 14.91 -12.53 -8.93
CA ALA A 185 14.47 -13.91 -8.89
C ALA A 185 13.45 -14.27 -9.98
N ARG A 186 12.46 -13.39 -10.23
CA ARG A 186 11.32 -13.67 -11.12
C ARG A 186 11.49 -13.10 -12.53
N LYS A 187 12.44 -12.18 -12.73
CA LYS A 187 12.53 -11.30 -13.92
C LYS A 187 11.25 -10.48 -14.19
N LEU A 188 10.34 -10.46 -13.22
CA LEU A 188 9.03 -9.81 -13.28
C LEU A 188 8.83 -9.02 -11.98
N SER A 189 7.97 -8.00 -12.04
CA SER A 189 7.62 -7.21 -10.86
C SER A 189 6.77 -8.01 -9.87
N SER A 190 6.67 -7.51 -8.64
CA SER A 190 5.89 -8.10 -7.56
C SER A 190 4.40 -7.73 -7.64
N ALA A 191 3.80 -7.88 -8.83
CA ALA A 191 2.48 -7.34 -9.16
C ALA A 191 1.35 -7.83 -8.24
N MET A 192 1.21 -9.15 -8.08
CA MET A 192 0.15 -9.74 -7.23
C MET A 192 0.24 -9.30 -5.76
N SER A 193 1.46 -9.22 -5.20
CA SER A 193 1.62 -8.76 -3.82
C SER A 193 1.35 -7.26 -3.67
N ALA A 194 1.63 -6.45 -4.70
CA ALA A 194 1.27 -5.04 -4.71
C ALA A 194 -0.25 -4.86 -4.77
N ALA A 195 -0.92 -5.61 -5.65
CA ALA A 195 -2.38 -5.63 -5.72
C ALA A 195 -3.02 -6.03 -4.38
N LYS A 196 -2.53 -7.11 -3.77
CA LYS A 196 -3.01 -7.55 -2.45
C LYS A 196 -2.82 -6.45 -1.39
N ALA A 197 -1.65 -5.82 -1.35
CA ALA A 197 -1.38 -4.76 -0.39
C ALA A 197 -2.28 -3.53 -0.57
N ALA A 198 -2.58 -3.15 -1.81
CA ALA A 198 -3.56 -2.10 -2.09
C ALA A 198 -4.99 -2.51 -1.70
N CYS A 199 -5.39 -3.77 -1.96
CA CYS A 199 -6.66 -4.32 -1.50
C CYS A 199 -6.79 -4.27 0.03
N ASP A 200 -5.75 -4.66 0.77
CA ASP A 200 -5.79 -4.66 2.24
C ASP A 200 -5.77 -3.25 2.82
N HIS A 201 -5.08 -2.32 2.17
CA HIS A 201 -5.13 -0.90 2.51
C HIS A 201 -6.56 -0.37 2.38
N MET A 202 -7.22 -0.60 1.23
CA MET A 202 -8.61 -0.18 1.02
C MET A 202 -9.58 -0.90 1.96
N ARG A 203 -9.36 -2.20 2.20
CA ARG A 203 -10.14 -2.98 3.17
C ARG A 203 -10.02 -2.40 4.58
N SER A 204 -8.82 -1.97 5.00
CA SER A 204 -8.63 -1.32 6.30
C SER A 204 -9.43 -0.02 6.39
N ILE A 205 -9.47 0.77 5.31
CA ILE A 205 -10.35 1.96 5.22
C ILE A 205 -11.82 1.55 5.37
N TRP A 206 -12.22 0.51 4.66
CA TRP A 206 -13.62 0.10 4.55
C TRP A 206 -14.18 -0.54 5.83
N GLU A 207 -13.43 -1.47 6.43
CA GLU A 207 -13.82 -2.24 7.61
C GLU A 207 -13.43 -1.54 8.92
N GLY A 208 -12.44 -0.64 8.88
CA GLY A 208 -11.84 -0.02 10.06
C GLY A 208 -10.77 -0.89 10.72
N THR A 209 -10.10 -0.33 11.72
CA THR A 209 -9.11 -1.05 12.55
C THR A 209 -9.73 -1.42 13.90
N SER A 210 -9.44 -2.63 14.40
CA SER A 210 -9.82 -3.02 15.76
C SER A 210 -9.14 -2.15 16.82
N GLU A 211 -9.75 -2.04 18.00
CA GLU A 211 -9.17 -1.32 19.12
C GLU A 211 -7.76 -1.85 19.47
N GLY A 212 -6.82 -0.93 19.69
CA GLY A 212 -5.42 -1.27 19.96
C GLY A 212 -4.61 -1.72 18.73
N HIS A 213 -5.22 -1.81 17.54
CA HIS A 213 -4.52 -2.13 16.29
C HIS A 213 -4.42 -0.93 15.37
N PHE A 214 -3.28 -0.80 14.68
CA PHE A 214 -3.07 0.22 13.66
C PHE A 214 -2.40 -0.37 12.40
N VAL A 215 -2.52 0.37 11.30
CA VAL A 215 -1.91 0.05 10.00
C VAL A 215 -1.06 1.23 9.53
N SER A 216 -0.13 0.99 8.60
CA SER A 216 0.65 2.08 8.00
C SER A 216 -0.05 2.64 6.77
N MET A 217 -0.24 3.95 6.72
CA MET A 217 -0.81 4.65 5.57
C MET A 217 -0.02 5.92 5.27
N GLY A 218 0.27 6.15 3.99
CA GLY A 218 0.76 7.45 3.50
C GLY A 218 -0.36 8.48 3.61
N VAL A 219 -0.22 9.44 4.51
CA VAL A 219 -1.20 10.51 4.75
C VAL A 219 -0.47 11.85 4.80
N PHE A 220 -1.20 12.96 4.68
CA PHE A 220 -0.61 14.27 4.87
C PHE A 220 -0.17 14.44 6.32
N SER A 221 1.11 14.75 6.51
CA SER A 221 1.67 15.10 7.81
C SER A 221 1.01 16.37 8.34
N ASP A 222 0.58 16.31 9.60
CA ASP A 222 0.00 17.40 10.40
C ASP A 222 0.99 17.94 11.45
N GLY A 223 2.28 17.62 11.31
CA GLY A 223 3.32 17.97 12.28
C GLY A 223 3.55 16.90 13.35
N SER A 224 2.76 15.82 13.34
CA SER A 224 2.93 14.67 14.23
C SER A 224 4.38 14.17 14.24
N TYR A 225 4.87 13.85 15.44
CA TYR A 225 6.23 13.33 15.66
C TYR A 225 7.37 14.26 15.20
N ASN A 226 7.14 15.57 15.22
CA ASN A 226 8.08 16.61 14.78
C ASN A 226 8.49 16.48 13.30
N LEU A 227 7.60 15.91 12.48
CA LEU A 227 7.83 15.76 11.05
C LEU A 227 7.29 16.96 10.26
N PRO A 228 7.85 17.29 9.07
CA PRO A 228 7.39 18.40 8.26
C PRO A 228 5.91 18.30 7.89
N GLU A 229 5.15 19.38 8.08
CA GLU A 229 3.74 19.47 7.67
C GLU A 229 3.55 19.46 6.15
N GLY A 230 2.40 18.98 5.69
CA GLY A 230 1.97 19.06 4.29
C GLY A 230 2.64 18.08 3.33
N VAL A 231 3.55 17.24 3.82
CA VAL A 231 4.19 16.16 3.04
C VAL A 231 3.41 14.86 3.21
N MET A 232 3.23 14.09 2.12
CA MET A 232 2.64 12.76 2.21
C MET A 232 3.67 11.78 2.79
N TYR A 233 3.45 11.35 4.02
CA TYR A 233 4.39 10.55 4.80
C TYR A 233 3.65 9.34 5.40
N SER A 234 4.30 8.17 5.48
CA SER A 234 3.67 6.98 6.07
C SER A 234 3.67 7.06 7.60
N PHE A 235 2.48 7.00 8.20
CA PHE A 235 2.27 6.99 9.65
C PHE A 235 1.52 5.74 10.09
N PRO A 236 1.63 5.33 11.37
CA PRO A 236 0.64 4.45 11.98
C PRO A 236 -0.69 5.20 12.11
N VAL A 237 -1.76 4.61 11.61
CA VAL A 237 -3.10 5.17 11.70
C VAL A 237 -4.10 4.15 12.23
N THR A 238 -5.10 4.66 12.95
CA THR A 238 -6.34 3.93 13.24
C THR A 238 -7.42 4.40 12.30
N ILE A 239 -8.40 3.54 12.01
CA ILE A 239 -9.48 3.83 11.10
C ILE A 239 -10.80 3.49 11.77
N LYS A 240 -11.70 4.48 11.80
CA LYS A 240 -13.07 4.32 12.28
C LYS A 240 -14.01 5.07 11.35
N ASP A 241 -15.13 4.44 10.99
CA ASP A 241 -16.14 5.03 10.10
C ASP A 241 -15.54 5.56 8.78
N LYS A 242 -14.61 4.79 8.21
CA LYS A 242 -13.83 5.13 6.99
C LYS A 242 -12.97 6.38 7.09
N LYS A 243 -12.74 6.90 8.29
CA LYS A 243 -11.84 8.03 8.57
C LYS A 243 -10.62 7.51 9.30
N TRP A 244 -9.44 7.88 8.80
CA TRP A 244 -8.18 7.58 9.46
C TRP A 244 -7.81 8.67 10.46
N SER A 245 -6.98 8.33 11.44
CA SER A 245 -6.34 9.28 12.36
C SER A 245 -4.95 8.77 12.72
N ILE A 246 -3.97 9.66 12.68
CA ILE A 246 -2.58 9.33 13.08
C ILE A 246 -2.59 8.92 14.56
N VAL A 247 -2.00 7.77 14.86
CA VAL A 247 -1.79 7.32 16.24
C VAL A 247 -0.87 8.33 16.92
N GLN A 248 -1.22 8.78 18.12
CA GLN A 248 -0.45 9.78 18.87
C GLN A 248 0.24 9.14 20.08
N GLY A 249 1.30 9.79 20.58
CA GLY A 249 1.93 9.44 21.85
C GLY A 249 2.78 8.17 21.87
N LEU A 250 3.16 7.64 20.69
CA LEU A 250 4.13 6.54 20.63
C LEU A 250 5.52 7.04 21.04
N PRO A 251 6.23 6.36 21.97
CA PRO A 251 7.60 6.72 22.32
C PRO A 251 8.58 6.50 21.15
N ILE A 252 9.22 7.58 20.69
CA ILE A 252 10.25 7.54 19.63
C ILE A 252 11.62 7.74 20.28
N ASP A 253 12.60 6.89 19.96
CA ASP A 253 13.99 7.05 20.39
C ASP A 253 14.84 7.75 19.33
N ASP A 254 16.06 8.13 19.69
CA ASP A 254 16.96 8.89 18.81
C ASP A 254 17.22 8.17 17.47
N PHE A 255 17.36 6.84 17.49
CA PHE A 255 17.58 6.04 16.28
C PHE A 255 16.34 6.07 15.36
N ALA A 256 15.14 5.90 15.92
CA ALA A 256 13.92 5.98 15.15
C ALA A 256 13.70 7.39 14.58
N GLN A 257 13.93 8.44 15.38
CA GLN A 257 13.82 9.83 14.93
C GLN A 257 14.78 10.12 13.76
N GLU A 258 16.04 9.71 13.86
CA GLU A 258 17.02 9.90 12.78
C GLU A 258 16.57 9.24 11.47
N MET A 259 16.05 8.00 11.55
CA MET A 259 15.55 7.27 10.39
C MET A 259 14.28 7.92 9.80
N MET A 260 13.38 8.40 10.67
CA MET A 260 12.16 9.10 10.28
C MET A 260 12.49 10.42 9.56
N ASP A 261 13.41 11.21 10.10
CA ASP A 261 13.85 12.50 9.57
C ASP A 261 14.55 12.33 8.22
N LYS A 262 15.39 11.31 8.08
CA LYS A 262 16.04 10.99 6.80
C LYS A 262 15.03 10.72 5.69
N SER A 263 13.96 9.98 5.99
CA SER A 263 12.91 9.69 5.01
C SER A 263 12.02 10.92 4.75
N ALA A 264 11.79 11.75 5.76
CA ALA A 264 11.06 13.01 5.61
C ALA A 264 11.81 14.00 4.71
N LYS A 265 13.14 14.07 4.85
CA LYS A 265 13.99 14.90 4.01
C LYS A 265 13.88 14.51 2.54
N GLU A 266 13.96 13.21 2.22
CA GLU A 266 13.78 12.72 0.84
C GLU A 266 12.41 13.12 0.27
N LEU A 267 11.34 13.01 1.06
CA LEU A 267 10.01 13.42 0.61
C LEU A 267 9.88 14.94 0.41
N CYS A 268 10.53 15.75 1.23
CA CYS A 268 10.56 17.20 1.04
C CYS A 268 11.28 17.55 -0.27
N GLU A 269 12.42 16.91 -0.54
CA GLU A 269 13.15 17.07 -1.80
C GLU A 269 12.27 16.65 -3.01
N GLU A 270 11.60 15.49 -2.93
CA GLU A 270 10.69 15.03 -4.00
C GLU A 270 9.48 15.97 -4.21
N ARG A 271 8.94 16.54 -3.13
CA ARG A 271 7.87 17.56 -3.20
C ARG A 271 8.36 18.81 -3.90
N ASP A 272 9.51 19.33 -3.49
CA ASP A 272 10.06 20.59 -4.01
C ASP A 272 10.40 20.45 -5.50
N ASP A 273 10.97 19.30 -5.91
CA ASP A 273 11.18 18.95 -7.32
C ASP A 273 9.87 18.90 -8.11
N ALA A 274 8.81 18.31 -7.54
CA ALA A 274 7.51 18.20 -8.20
C ALA A 274 6.82 19.56 -8.36
N ILE A 275 6.89 20.43 -7.34
CA ILE A 275 6.34 21.79 -7.41
C ILE A 275 7.03 22.59 -8.51
N ALA A 276 8.37 22.51 -8.60
CA ALA A 276 9.13 23.22 -9.62
C ALA A 276 8.69 22.86 -11.05
N VAL A 277 8.31 21.60 -11.30
CA VAL A 277 7.81 21.15 -12.62
C VAL A 277 6.39 21.67 -12.91
N CYS A 278 5.58 21.95 -11.90
CA CYS A 278 4.21 22.47 -12.08
C CYS A 278 4.15 23.98 -12.26
N GLU A 279 5.21 24.71 -11.93
CA GLU A 279 5.29 26.17 -12.09
C GLU A 279 5.78 26.60 -13.48
N ASP A 280 6.33 25.67 -14.29
CA ASP A 280 6.72 25.84 -15.69
C ASP A 280 5.57 25.58 -16.68
#